data_AF-A0AB34IMX1-F1
#
_entry.id   AF-A0AB34IMX1-F1
#
_cell.length_a   1.000
_cell.length_b   1.000
_cell.length_c   1.000
_cell.angle_alpha   90.00
_cell.angle_beta   90.00
_cell.angle_gamma   90.00
#
_symmetry.space_group_name_H-M   'P 1'
#
loop_
_entity.id
_entity.type
_entity.pdbx_description
1 polymer ?
#
loop_
_entity_poly.entity_id
_entity_poly.type
_entity_poly.pdbx_seq_one_letter_code
_entity_poly.pdbx_strand_id
1 'polypeptide(L)'
;MLPLLLAFRLASALLLPPRLAPPVSRHSIARLPCMSAAASDDSLSFRQRLRETNVDPRLLAEIVEMPRHPPLLKPFGSAPRFVAAAKTEASLPPESLPEIALIGRSNVGKSSLLNAFTGMQSLAKVSDKPGKTQSLNIFQVGRGEQQFHVVDMPGYGFAFAREEDIATWTQLSASYLQRRRTLRLVLVLVDARVGLKPPDTTLLQFLEANKVAYVLVLTKADAAGPPKRLAQLASLVQQSVGRARFLRKPLAVVSSRTGGGIGKLQRRCIEAVTGKDPMADVDGGWDRSKGRGAATGRGGQVEAGLVEEIWAARTLICTYAPKRGRDTYMSKR
;
A
#
# COMPACT_ATOMS: atom_id res chain seq x y z
N MET A 1 -36.19 -46.90 46.21
CA MET A 1 -36.35 -47.39 44.82
C MET A 1 -37.24 -46.42 44.08
N LEU A 2 -36.82 -46.04 42.86
CA LEU A 2 -37.38 -45.00 41.98
C LEU A 2 -37.22 -43.56 42.52
N PRO A 3 -36.72 -42.61 41.70
CA PRO A 3 -37.07 -42.48 40.29
C PRO A 3 -35.84 -42.33 39.37
N LEU A 4 -35.46 -43.44 38.72
CA LEU A 4 -34.50 -43.47 37.62
C LEU A 4 -35.20 -43.39 36.24
N LEU A 5 -36.45 -42.93 36.21
CA LEU A 5 -37.34 -43.01 35.04
C LEU A 5 -37.74 -41.65 34.43
N LEU A 6 -37.19 -40.53 34.91
CA LEU A 6 -37.44 -39.20 34.31
C LEU A 6 -36.26 -38.66 33.48
N ALA A 7 -35.11 -39.34 33.47
CA ALA A 7 -33.95 -38.93 32.68
C ALA A 7 -33.90 -39.54 31.27
N PHE A 8 -34.80 -40.48 30.94
CA PHE A 8 -34.77 -41.21 29.66
C PHE A 8 -35.73 -40.67 28.57
N ARG A 9 -36.46 -39.56 28.82
CA ARG A 9 -37.34 -38.93 27.82
C ARG A 9 -36.86 -37.58 27.27
N LEU A 10 -35.66 -37.12 27.64
CA LEU A 10 -35.03 -35.92 27.04
C LEU A 10 -33.75 -36.23 26.24
N ALA A 11 -33.42 -37.51 26.04
CA ALA A 11 -32.22 -37.96 25.32
C ALA A 11 -32.51 -38.67 23.98
N SER A 12 -33.63 -38.35 23.31
CA SER A 12 -33.95 -38.89 21.97
C SER A 12 -34.29 -37.82 20.92
N ALA A 13 -33.88 -36.56 21.13
CA ALA A 13 -34.12 -35.47 20.18
C ALA A 13 -32.85 -34.85 19.57
N LEU A 14 -31.65 -35.41 19.78
CA LEU A 14 -30.38 -34.77 19.38
C LEU A 14 -29.40 -35.63 18.59
N LEU A 15 -29.87 -36.69 17.93
CA LEU A 15 -29.07 -37.44 16.95
C LEU A 15 -29.85 -37.61 15.64
N LEU A 16 -29.96 -36.52 14.87
CA LEU A 16 -30.16 -36.62 13.42
C LEU A 16 -28.85 -36.21 12.72
N PRO A 17 -28.37 -37.00 11.75
CA PRO A 17 -27.24 -36.58 10.92
C PRO A 17 -27.65 -35.36 10.06
N PRO A 18 -26.71 -34.48 9.71
CA PRO A 18 -27.01 -33.35 8.84
C PRO A 18 -27.53 -33.88 7.49
N ARG A 19 -28.72 -33.42 7.10
CA ARG A 19 -29.30 -33.72 5.77
C ARG A 19 -28.34 -33.20 4.70
N LEU A 20 -27.82 -34.13 3.89
CA LEU A 20 -27.15 -33.82 2.62
C LEU A 20 -28.10 -33.00 1.75
N ALA A 21 -27.66 -31.80 1.36
CA ALA A 21 -28.34 -31.00 0.36
C ALA A 21 -28.32 -31.75 -1.00
N PRO A 22 -29.42 -31.73 -1.78
CA PRO A 22 -29.44 -32.37 -3.09
C PRO A 22 -28.48 -31.67 -4.07
N PRO A 23 -27.95 -32.39 -5.08
CA PRO A 23 -27.05 -31.81 -6.06
C PRO A 23 -27.80 -30.77 -6.90
N VAL A 24 -27.32 -29.53 -6.86
CA VAL A 24 -27.84 -28.44 -7.71
C VAL A 24 -27.52 -28.78 -9.16
N SER A 25 -28.56 -28.91 -9.97
CA SER A 25 -28.44 -29.08 -11.41
C SER A 25 -27.66 -27.92 -12.01
N ARG A 26 -26.69 -28.25 -12.87
CA ARG A 26 -26.10 -27.27 -13.80
C ARG A 26 -27.26 -26.67 -14.59
N HIS A 27 -27.26 -25.36 -14.81
CA HIS A 27 -28.26 -24.54 -15.51
C HIS A 27 -29.28 -23.83 -14.61
N SER A 28 -28.84 -22.83 -13.84
CA SER A 28 -29.56 -21.57 -13.57
C SER A 28 -28.85 -20.72 -12.51
N ILE A 29 -27.73 -20.09 -12.88
CA ILE A 29 -27.22 -18.94 -12.11
C ILE A 29 -27.99 -17.72 -12.61
N ALA A 30 -28.96 -17.26 -11.81
CA ALA A 30 -29.56 -15.96 -11.97
C ALA A 30 -28.46 -14.89 -11.93
N ARG A 31 -28.34 -14.11 -13.02
CA ARG A 31 -27.39 -13.00 -13.15
C ARG A 31 -27.65 -11.98 -12.05
N LEU A 32 -26.74 -11.87 -11.09
CA LEU A 32 -26.59 -10.64 -10.31
C LEU A 32 -26.27 -9.50 -11.30
N PRO A 33 -26.89 -8.32 -11.17
CA PRO A 33 -26.63 -7.21 -12.08
C PRO A 33 -25.17 -6.79 -11.93
N CYS A 34 -24.39 -7.07 -12.98
CA CYS A 34 -23.09 -6.48 -13.22
C CYS A 34 -23.30 -4.96 -13.23
N MET A 35 -22.83 -4.26 -12.20
CA MET A 35 -22.53 -2.85 -12.35
C MET A 35 -21.43 -2.79 -13.41
N SER A 36 -21.81 -2.39 -14.62
CA SER A 36 -20.90 -2.16 -15.73
C SER A 36 -19.89 -1.10 -15.29
N ALA A 37 -18.73 -1.56 -14.82
CA ALA A 37 -17.50 -0.84 -15.06
C ALA A 37 -17.48 -0.62 -16.58
N ALA A 38 -17.43 0.64 -17.00
CA ALA A 38 -17.29 1.00 -18.40
C ALA A 38 -16.18 0.12 -19.00
N ALA A 39 -16.57 -0.79 -19.89
CA ALA A 39 -15.64 -1.55 -20.69
C ALA A 39 -14.99 -0.53 -21.63
N SER A 40 -13.90 0.09 -21.17
CA SER A 40 -13.02 0.85 -22.04
C SER A 40 -12.41 -0.14 -23.02
N ASP A 41 -12.70 0.08 -24.29
CA ASP A 41 -12.15 -0.58 -25.47
C ASP A 41 -10.60 -0.66 -25.36
N ASP A 42 -10.07 -1.77 -24.83
CA ASP A 42 -8.63 -1.92 -24.52
C ASP A 42 -7.85 -2.53 -25.71
N SER A 43 -8.14 -2.04 -26.92
CA SER A 43 -7.54 -2.50 -28.18
C SER A 43 -6.11 -2.01 -28.40
N LEU A 44 -5.64 -1.06 -27.58
CA LEU A 44 -4.31 -0.45 -27.72
C LEU A 44 -3.21 -1.30 -27.07
N SER A 45 -2.16 -1.58 -27.83
CA SER A 45 -0.96 -2.22 -27.28
C SER A 45 -0.38 -1.40 -26.12
N PHE A 46 0.23 -2.05 -25.13
CA PHE A 46 0.85 -1.36 -23.98
C PHE A 46 1.83 -0.24 -24.39
N ARG A 47 2.61 -0.47 -25.46
CA ARG A 47 3.54 0.53 -26.00
C ARG A 47 2.82 1.75 -26.57
N GLN A 48 1.64 1.55 -27.17
CA GLN A 48 0.83 2.61 -27.70
C GLN A 48 0.21 3.44 -26.57
N ARG A 49 -0.40 2.78 -25.57
CA ARG A 49 -0.90 3.44 -24.36
C ARG A 49 0.17 4.29 -23.67
N LEU A 50 1.38 3.75 -23.53
CA LEU A 50 2.49 4.49 -22.92
C LEU A 50 2.86 5.76 -23.69
N ARG A 51 2.85 5.72 -25.04
CA ARG A 51 3.15 6.89 -25.88
C ARG A 51 2.08 7.96 -25.80
N GLU A 52 0.82 7.54 -25.75
CA GLU A 52 -0.36 8.41 -25.71
C GLU A 52 -0.66 8.96 -24.31
N THR A 53 -0.05 8.38 -23.26
CA THR A 53 -0.22 8.85 -21.89
C THR A 53 0.36 10.25 -21.72
N ASN A 54 -0.51 11.22 -21.39
CA ASN A 54 -0.07 12.56 -21.02
C ASN A 54 0.70 12.51 -19.70
N VAL A 55 1.87 13.14 -19.67
CA VAL A 55 2.76 13.12 -18.50
C VAL A 55 2.36 14.24 -17.56
N ASP A 56 2.11 13.93 -16.29
CA ASP A 56 2.00 14.97 -15.26
C ASP A 56 3.34 15.73 -15.15
N PRO A 57 3.39 17.04 -15.45
CA PRO A 57 4.62 17.83 -15.38
C PRO A 57 5.25 17.81 -13.98
N ARG A 58 4.46 17.71 -12.91
CA ARG A 58 4.96 17.65 -11.53
C ARG A 58 5.68 16.34 -11.25
N LEU A 59 5.15 15.24 -11.77
CA LEU A 59 5.75 13.92 -11.65
C LEU A 59 7.05 13.83 -12.46
N LEU A 60 7.07 14.44 -13.65
CA LEU A 60 8.29 14.53 -14.45
C LEU A 60 9.37 15.35 -13.74
N ALA A 61 9.02 16.53 -13.21
CA ALA A 61 9.93 17.35 -12.43
C ALA A 61 10.47 16.57 -11.21
N GLU A 62 9.60 15.89 -10.46
CA GLU A 62 10.01 15.06 -9.32
C GLU A 62 11.00 13.94 -9.72
N ILE A 63 10.82 13.32 -10.88
CA ILE A 63 11.72 12.27 -11.38
C ILE A 63 13.06 12.86 -11.81
N VAL A 64 13.06 14.02 -12.47
CA VAL A 64 14.28 14.69 -12.97
C VAL A 64 15.10 15.25 -11.81
N GLU A 65 14.44 15.86 -10.83
CA GLU A 65 15.07 16.49 -9.66
C GLU A 65 15.31 15.49 -8.51
N MET A 66 15.08 14.20 -8.75
CA MET A 66 15.22 13.18 -7.71
C MET A 66 16.65 13.15 -7.15
N PRO A 67 16.85 13.47 -5.86
CA PRO A 67 18.18 13.53 -5.29
C PRO A 67 18.82 12.14 -5.30
N ARG A 68 20.10 12.09 -5.66
CA ARG A 68 20.91 10.87 -5.60
C ARG A 68 21.59 10.80 -4.24
N HIS A 69 21.55 9.62 -3.64
CA HIS A 69 22.09 9.30 -2.32
C HIS A 69 21.67 10.29 -1.22
N PRO A 70 20.36 10.61 -1.09
CA PRO A 70 19.92 11.43 0.02
C PRO A 70 20.24 10.73 1.36
N PRO A 71 20.57 11.48 2.41
CA PRO A 71 20.72 10.90 3.74
C PRO A 71 19.40 10.25 4.16
N LEU A 72 19.51 9.12 4.87
CA LEU A 72 18.34 8.44 5.43
C LEU A 72 17.74 9.29 6.55
N LEU A 73 16.43 9.19 6.75
CA LEU A 73 15.79 9.85 7.89
C LEU A 73 16.31 9.23 9.20
N LYS A 74 16.48 10.06 10.24
CA LYS A 74 17.03 9.66 11.56
C LYS A 74 16.48 8.34 12.14
N PRO A 75 15.17 7.99 12.02
CA PRO A 75 14.65 6.73 12.56
C PRO A 75 15.26 5.50 11.87
N PHE A 76 15.66 5.64 10.61
CA PHE A 76 16.32 4.60 9.83
C PHE A 76 17.85 4.61 9.98
N GLY A 77 18.41 5.54 10.75
CA GLY A 77 19.84 5.56 11.09
C GLY A 77 20.24 4.55 12.17
N SER A 78 19.27 3.86 12.78
CA SER A 78 19.52 2.78 13.74
C SER A 78 19.62 1.43 13.05
N ALA A 79 20.55 0.58 13.51
CA ALA A 79 20.66 -0.78 13.00
C ALA A 79 19.33 -1.55 13.16
N PRO A 80 18.75 -2.05 12.06
CA PRO A 80 17.54 -2.85 12.11
C PRO A 80 17.82 -4.22 12.76
N ARG A 81 16.83 -4.75 13.48
CA ARG A 81 16.93 -6.03 14.19
C ARG A 81 16.05 -7.08 13.52
N PHE A 82 16.60 -8.24 13.21
CA PHE A 82 15.79 -9.39 12.77
C PHE A 82 14.95 -9.91 13.94
N VAL A 83 13.65 -10.08 13.72
CA VAL A 83 12.69 -10.53 14.75
C VAL A 83 12.29 -11.98 14.51
N ALA A 84 11.83 -12.30 13.30
CA ALA A 84 11.32 -13.64 12.98
C ALA A 84 11.31 -13.90 11.46
N ALA A 85 11.32 -15.17 11.09
CA ALA A 85 11.00 -15.66 9.74
C ALA A 85 9.84 -16.63 9.85
N ALA A 86 8.61 -16.13 9.67
CA ALA A 86 7.39 -16.91 9.88
C ALA A 86 7.01 -17.69 8.61
N LYS A 87 6.82 -19.01 8.75
CA LYS A 87 6.34 -19.90 7.68
C LYS A 87 4.88 -20.31 7.84
N THR A 88 4.33 -20.10 9.04
CA THR A 88 2.93 -20.40 9.40
C THR A 88 2.38 -19.27 10.26
N GLU A 89 1.05 -19.20 10.40
CA GLU A 89 0.41 -18.19 11.25
C GLU A 89 0.83 -18.29 12.71
N ALA A 90 0.97 -19.52 13.22
CA ALA A 90 1.43 -19.76 14.60
C ALA A 90 2.88 -19.29 14.84
N SER A 91 3.69 -19.19 13.79
CA SER A 91 5.07 -18.69 13.88
C SER A 91 5.20 -17.17 13.76
N LEU A 92 4.08 -16.44 13.59
CA LEU A 92 4.10 -14.99 13.61
C LEU A 92 4.38 -14.47 15.02
N PRO A 93 5.25 -13.44 15.17
CA PRO A 93 5.45 -12.82 16.46
C PRO A 93 4.18 -12.08 16.92
N PRO A 94 4.06 -11.80 18.23
CA PRO A 94 2.96 -10.99 18.76
C PRO A 94 2.83 -9.63 18.08
N GLU A 95 1.59 -9.17 17.92
CA GLU A 95 1.20 -7.89 17.34
C GLU A 95 1.51 -6.71 18.28
N SER A 96 2.80 -6.43 18.47
CA SER A 96 3.32 -5.47 19.46
C SER A 96 3.67 -4.10 18.89
N LEU A 97 4.01 -4.01 17.60
CA LEU A 97 4.39 -2.77 16.93
C LEU A 97 3.63 -2.63 15.61
N PRO A 98 3.40 -1.40 15.12
CA PRO A 98 2.87 -1.19 13.78
C PRO A 98 3.73 -1.88 12.72
N GLU A 99 3.10 -2.34 11.64
CA GLU A 99 3.75 -3.13 10.59
C GLU A 99 3.58 -2.48 9.22
N ILE A 100 4.66 -2.53 8.43
CA ILE A 100 4.68 -2.18 7.01
C ILE A 100 5.15 -3.39 6.23
N ALA A 101 4.35 -3.87 5.29
CA ALA A 101 4.68 -5.03 4.48
C ALA A 101 5.25 -4.64 3.13
N LEU A 102 6.28 -5.34 2.64
CA LEU A 102 6.78 -5.23 1.28
C LEU A 102 6.36 -6.48 0.51
N ILE A 103 5.63 -6.28 -0.58
CA ILE A 103 5.19 -7.35 -1.46
C ILE A 103 5.38 -6.94 -2.92
N GLY A 104 5.60 -7.90 -3.80
CA GLY A 104 5.90 -7.65 -5.20
C GLY A 104 6.46 -8.89 -5.86
N ARG A 105 6.43 -8.93 -7.20
CA ARG A 105 6.93 -10.07 -7.99
C ARG A 105 8.34 -10.49 -7.58
N SER A 106 8.66 -11.77 -7.80
CA SER A 106 10.05 -12.26 -7.74
C SER A 106 10.97 -11.34 -8.57
N ASN A 107 12.13 -11.00 -8.02
CA ASN A 107 13.15 -10.12 -8.65
C ASN A 107 12.72 -8.69 -8.97
N VAL A 108 11.60 -8.19 -8.41
CA VAL A 108 11.20 -6.78 -8.54
C VAL A 108 12.15 -5.82 -7.79
N GLY A 109 12.95 -6.34 -6.86
CA GLY A 109 13.88 -5.55 -6.05
C GLY A 109 13.46 -5.34 -4.59
N LYS A 110 12.59 -6.18 -4.01
CA LYS A 110 12.18 -6.08 -2.59
C LYS A 110 13.36 -6.06 -1.62
N SER A 111 14.23 -7.07 -1.69
CA SER A 111 15.37 -7.16 -0.77
C SER A 111 16.36 -6.01 -0.98
N SER A 112 16.58 -5.58 -2.22
CA SER A 112 17.40 -4.40 -2.54
C SER A 112 16.78 -3.12 -1.98
N LEU A 113 15.46 -2.97 -2.06
CA LEU A 113 14.74 -1.86 -1.47
C LEU A 113 14.83 -1.90 0.05
N LEU A 114 14.64 -3.06 0.69
CA LEU A 114 14.74 -3.22 2.13
C LEU A 114 16.12 -2.81 2.66
N ASN A 115 17.18 -3.26 1.99
CA ASN A 115 18.57 -2.88 2.30
C ASN A 115 18.76 -1.36 2.18
N ALA A 116 18.38 -0.76 1.05
CA ALA A 116 18.53 0.68 0.83
C ALA A 116 17.62 1.52 1.75
N PHE A 117 16.44 1.02 2.08
CA PHE A 117 15.46 1.66 2.97
C PHE A 117 15.90 1.66 4.43
N THR A 118 16.74 0.70 4.83
CA THR A 118 17.29 0.59 6.19
C THR A 118 18.75 1.03 6.30
N GLY A 119 19.39 1.41 5.20
CA GLY A 119 20.82 1.76 5.17
C GLY A 119 21.77 0.59 5.39
N MET A 120 21.28 -0.64 5.31
CA MET A 120 22.07 -1.85 5.54
C MET A 120 22.42 -2.53 4.23
N GLN A 121 23.66 -2.98 4.07
CA GLN A 121 24.08 -3.65 2.84
C GLN A 121 23.61 -5.12 2.74
N SER A 122 23.38 -5.79 3.88
CA SER A 122 23.20 -7.25 3.94
C SER A 122 22.05 -7.73 4.83
N LEU A 123 21.11 -6.85 5.20
CA LEU A 123 19.97 -7.22 6.05
C LEU A 123 19.12 -8.33 5.41
N ALA A 124 18.79 -8.15 4.13
CA ALA A 124 18.13 -9.15 3.31
C ALA A 124 19.07 -9.67 2.22
N LYS A 125 19.07 -10.99 2.03
CA LYS A 125 19.87 -11.65 1.00
C LYS A 125 19.28 -11.35 -0.38
N VAL A 126 19.92 -10.44 -1.13
CA VAL A 126 19.61 -10.19 -2.54
C VAL A 126 20.03 -11.41 -3.36
N SER A 127 19.17 -11.90 -4.25
CA SER A 127 19.47 -13.01 -5.14
C SER A 127 18.65 -12.89 -6.42
N ASP A 128 19.24 -13.29 -7.54
CA ASP A 128 18.56 -13.31 -8.83
C ASP A 128 17.68 -14.54 -9.02
N LYS A 129 17.79 -15.56 -8.16
CA LYS A 129 16.96 -16.76 -8.23
C LYS A 129 15.57 -16.50 -7.62
N PRO A 130 14.47 -16.61 -8.40
CA PRO A 130 13.11 -16.50 -7.89
C PRO A 130 12.79 -17.51 -6.78
N GLY A 131 11.99 -17.12 -5.79
CA GLY A 131 11.46 -18.03 -4.76
C GLY A 131 12.36 -18.26 -3.53
N LYS A 132 13.43 -17.46 -3.35
CA LYS A 132 14.32 -17.58 -2.18
C LYS A 132 13.65 -17.18 -0.86
N THR A 133 12.80 -16.15 -0.87
CA THR A 133 12.00 -15.76 0.29
C THR A 133 10.73 -16.60 0.31
N GLN A 134 10.67 -17.56 1.23
CA GLN A 134 9.54 -18.50 1.44
C GLN A 134 8.79 -18.25 2.76
N SER A 135 9.24 -17.25 3.52
CA SER A 135 8.73 -16.86 4.83
C SER A 135 8.46 -15.36 4.88
N LEU A 136 7.57 -14.95 5.79
CA LEU A 136 7.41 -13.56 6.17
C LEU A 136 8.57 -13.18 7.09
N ASN A 137 9.54 -12.43 6.56
CA ASN A 137 10.71 -12.00 7.33
C ASN A 137 10.43 -10.65 7.98
N ILE A 138 10.50 -10.61 9.31
CA ILE A 138 10.10 -9.46 10.11
C ILE A 138 11.34 -8.80 10.69
N PHE A 139 11.51 -7.52 10.42
CA PHE A 139 12.62 -6.70 10.87
C PHE A 139 12.08 -5.52 11.68
N GLN A 140 12.58 -5.32 12.89
CA GLN A 140 12.30 -4.13 13.68
C GLN A 140 13.22 -3.00 13.22
N VAL A 141 12.63 -1.85 12.94
CA VAL A 141 13.31 -0.63 12.50
C VAL A 141 12.82 0.56 13.35
N GLY A 142 13.56 1.67 13.34
CA GLY A 142 13.20 2.85 14.13
C GLY A 142 13.77 2.87 15.54
N ARG A 143 13.58 4.00 16.23
CA ARG A 143 13.94 4.23 17.64
C ARG A 143 12.80 4.95 18.37
N GLY A 144 12.68 4.69 19.68
CA GLY A 144 11.68 5.33 20.53
C GLY A 144 10.25 5.12 20.01
N GLU A 145 9.48 6.19 19.94
CA GLU A 145 8.08 6.17 19.48
C GLU A 145 7.91 5.88 17.97
N GLN A 146 9.00 5.88 17.21
CA GLN A 146 9.00 5.62 15.76
C GLN A 146 9.45 4.19 15.44
N GLN A 147 9.36 3.27 16.41
CA GLN A 147 9.63 1.85 16.18
C GLN A 147 8.47 1.17 15.46
N PHE A 148 8.81 0.38 14.45
CA PHE A 148 7.85 -0.42 13.72
C PHE A 148 8.52 -1.65 13.11
N HIS A 149 7.70 -2.58 12.64
CA HIS A 149 8.14 -3.76 11.93
C HIS A 149 8.04 -3.55 10.42
N VAL A 150 9.09 -3.91 9.71
CA VAL A 150 9.11 -4.07 8.25
C VAL A 150 9.04 -5.55 7.95
N VAL A 151 8.04 -5.95 7.16
CA VAL A 151 7.77 -7.35 6.83
C VAL A 151 8.06 -7.59 5.35
N ASP A 152 9.15 -8.30 5.04
CA ASP A 152 9.46 -8.75 3.68
C ASP A 152 8.68 -10.01 3.37
N MET A 153 7.71 -9.88 2.46
CA MET A 153 6.84 -10.98 2.05
C MET A 153 7.47 -11.80 0.91
N PRO A 154 7.15 -13.10 0.79
CA PRO A 154 7.51 -13.88 -0.38
C PRO A 154 7.00 -13.20 -1.66
N GLY A 155 7.79 -13.27 -2.72
CA GLY A 155 7.37 -12.73 -4.01
C GLY A 155 6.31 -13.60 -4.65
N TYR A 156 5.31 -12.98 -5.29
CA TYR A 156 4.32 -13.70 -6.09
C TYR A 156 4.78 -13.86 -7.55
N GLY A 157 4.06 -14.71 -8.29
CA GLY A 157 4.40 -15.09 -9.65
C GLY A 157 5.33 -16.30 -9.68
N PHE A 158 6.20 -16.36 -10.70
CA PHE A 158 7.09 -17.50 -10.90
C PHE A 158 8.10 -17.66 -9.76
N ALA A 159 8.23 -18.89 -9.25
CA ALA A 159 9.17 -19.29 -8.21
C ALA A 159 9.69 -20.70 -8.53
N PHE A 160 10.98 -20.95 -8.28
CA PHE A 160 11.56 -22.29 -8.39
C PHE A 160 11.36 -23.03 -7.07
N ALA A 161 10.15 -23.50 -6.82
CA ALA A 161 9.78 -24.25 -5.62
C ALA A 161 8.62 -25.21 -5.91
N ARG A 162 8.31 -26.09 -4.96
CA ARG A 162 7.19 -27.02 -5.09
C ARG A 162 5.85 -26.27 -5.00
N GLU A 163 4.83 -26.77 -5.68
CA GLU A 163 3.51 -26.14 -5.71
C GLU A 163 2.89 -26.06 -4.31
N GLU A 164 3.12 -27.07 -3.46
CA GLU A 164 2.63 -27.09 -2.08
C GLU A 164 3.26 -25.99 -1.22
N ASP A 165 4.56 -25.75 -1.41
CA ASP A 165 5.26 -24.67 -0.72
C ASP A 165 4.70 -23.31 -1.17
N ILE A 166 4.51 -23.14 -2.49
CA ILE A 166 3.91 -21.94 -3.09
C ILE A 166 2.53 -21.66 -2.51
N ALA A 167 1.67 -22.68 -2.44
CA ALA A 167 0.35 -22.58 -1.88
C ALA A 167 0.39 -22.17 -0.39
N THR A 168 1.29 -22.79 0.39
CA THR A 168 1.43 -22.55 1.82
C THR A 168 1.75 -21.08 2.13
N TRP A 169 2.80 -20.52 1.52
CA TRP A 169 3.14 -19.12 1.80
C TRP A 169 2.19 -18.13 1.14
N THR A 170 1.52 -18.52 0.05
CA THR A 170 0.47 -17.70 -0.58
C THR A 170 -0.73 -17.57 0.37
N GLN A 171 -1.16 -18.66 0.98
CA GLN A 171 -2.22 -18.66 1.99
C GLN A 171 -1.82 -17.85 3.22
N LEU A 172 -0.60 -18.02 3.73
CA LEU A 172 -0.09 -17.22 4.84
C LEU A 172 -0.08 -15.73 4.50
N SER A 173 0.38 -15.36 3.29
CA SER A 173 0.44 -13.98 2.84
C SER A 173 -0.95 -13.35 2.74
N ALA A 174 -1.92 -14.07 2.16
CA ALA A 174 -3.30 -13.61 2.06
C ALA A 174 -3.93 -13.40 3.45
N SER A 175 -3.76 -14.37 4.34
CA SER A 175 -4.25 -14.29 5.72
C SER A 175 -3.61 -13.13 6.49
N TYR A 176 -2.29 -12.96 6.37
CA TYR A 176 -1.57 -11.86 7.02
C TYR A 176 -2.11 -10.51 6.55
N LEU A 177 -2.25 -10.31 5.24
CA LEU A 177 -2.77 -9.06 4.67
C LEU A 177 -4.21 -8.76 5.11
N GLN A 178 -5.03 -9.79 5.36
CA GLN A 178 -6.42 -9.63 5.77
C GLN A 178 -6.61 -9.43 7.26
N ARG A 179 -5.84 -10.14 8.09
CA ARG A 179 -6.18 -10.34 9.51
C ARG A 179 -5.24 -9.64 10.48
N ARG A 180 -4.04 -9.24 10.04
CA ARG A 180 -3.02 -8.64 10.91
C ARG A 180 -3.42 -7.22 11.30
N ARG A 181 -3.72 -6.98 12.58
CA ARG A 181 -4.26 -5.70 13.06
C ARG A 181 -3.21 -4.60 13.15
N THR A 182 -1.95 -5.00 13.36
CA THR A 182 -0.80 -4.09 13.35
C THR A 182 -0.41 -3.59 11.96
N LEU A 183 -0.88 -4.22 10.88
CA LEU A 183 -0.54 -3.82 9.51
C LEU A 183 -1.13 -2.44 9.18
N ARG A 184 -0.27 -1.46 8.94
CA ARG A 184 -0.66 -0.08 8.61
C ARG A 184 -0.54 0.24 7.14
N LEU A 185 0.43 -0.36 6.45
CA LEU A 185 0.69 -0.05 5.05
C LEU A 185 1.33 -1.22 4.32
N VAL A 186 0.90 -1.45 3.08
CA VAL A 186 1.52 -2.40 2.15
C VAL A 186 2.24 -1.63 1.04
N LEU A 187 3.52 -1.87 0.88
CA LEU A 187 4.32 -1.39 -0.25
C LEU A 187 4.26 -2.44 -1.35
N VAL A 188 3.51 -2.15 -2.42
CA VAL A 188 3.38 -3.01 -3.60
C VAL A 188 4.43 -2.60 -4.62
N LEU A 189 5.48 -3.40 -4.75
CA LEU A 189 6.61 -3.09 -5.62
C LEU A 189 6.36 -3.55 -7.05
N VAL A 190 6.66 -2.67 -8.01
CA VAL A 190 6.50 -2.89 -9.44
C VAL A 190 7.77 -2.44 -10.17
N ASP A 191 8.29 -3.26 -11.09
CA ASP A 191 9.51 -2.95 -11.84
C ASP A 191 9.23 -1.83 -12.85
N ALA A 192 9.90 -0.67 -12.70
CA ALA A 192 9.67 0.51 -13.53
C ALA A 192 10.10 0.33 -15.00
N ARG A 193 10.74 -0.77 -15.37
CA ARG A 193 11.07 -1.08 -16.77
C ARG A 193 9.88 -1.67 -17.52
N VAL A 194 9.01 -2.35 -16.77
CA VAL A 194 7.95 -3.20 -17.30
C VAL A 194 6.57 -2.64 -16.98
N GLY A 195 6.37 -2.08 -15.78
CA GLY A 195 5.07 -1.68 -15.28
C GLY A 195 4.24 -2.84 -14.73
N LEU A 196 2.94 -2.57 -14.55
CA LEU A 196 1.97 -3.52 -14.03
C LEU A 196 1.83 -4.75 -14.95
N LYS A 197 1.68 -5.91 -14.33
CA LYS A 197 1.33 -7.18 -14.96
C LYS A 197 0.07 -7.76 -14.33
N PRO A 198 -0.60 -8.73 -14.97
CA PRO A 198 -1.83 -9.32 -14.43
C PRO A 198 -1.74 -9.77 -12.96
N PRO A 199 -0.65 -10.43 -12.50
CA PRO A 199 -0.52 -10.77 -11.07
C PRO A 199 -0.48 -9.57 -10.13
N ASP A 200 0.07 -8.43 -10.58
CA ASP A 200 0.06 -7.19 -9.79
C ASP A 200 -1.39 -6.68 -9.67
N THR A 201 -2.15 -6.68 -10.77
CA THR A 201 -3.56 -6.25 -10.77
C THR A 201 -4.42 -7.12 -9.86
N THR A 202 -4.23 -8.45 -9.86
CA THR A 202 -4.94 -9.37 -8.96
C THR A 202 -4.65 -9.06 -7.49
N LEU A 203 -3.38 -8.78 -7.15
CA LEU A 203 -3.02 -8.37 -5.79
C LEU A 203 -3.68 -7.04 -5.42
N LEU A 204 -3.66 -6.06 -6.31
CA LEU A 204 -4.30 -4.75 -6.05
C LEU A 204 -5.79 -4.90 -5.79
N GLN A 205 -6.50 -5.67 -6.62
CA GLN A 205 -7.92 -5.99 -6.42
C GLN A 205 -8.16 -6.67 -5.07
N PHE A 206 -7.29 -7.61 -4.67
CA PHE A 206 -7.37 -8.25 -3.36
C PHE A 206 -7.20 -7.25 -2.22
N LEU A 207 -6.20 -6.36 -2.29
CA LEU A 207 -5.97 -5.34 -1.26
C LEU A 207 -7.15 -4.37 -1.16
N GLU A 208 -7.72 -3.95 -2.30
CA GLU A 208 -8.89 -3.08 -2.36
C GLU A 208 -10.14 -3.74 -1.77
N ALA A 209 -10.42 -5.00 -2.13
CA ALA A 209 -11.55 -5.75 -1.61
C ALA A 209 -11.49 -5.92 -0.08
N ASN A 210 -10.27 -6.06 0.46
CA ASN A 210 -10.03 -6.19 1.90
C ASN A 210 -9.75 -4.86 2.60
N LYS A 211 -9.88 -3.72 1.90
CA LYS A 211 -9.64 -2.36 2.44
C LYS A 211 -8.25 -2.18 3.07
N VAL A 212 -7.26 -2.87 2.53
CA VAL A 212 -5.86 -2.78 3.00
C VAL A 212 -5.21 -1.56 2.36
N ALA A 213 -4.64 -0.67 3.17
CA ALA A 213 -3.95 0.51 2.67
C ALA A 213 -2.64 0.13 1.98
N TYR A 214 -2.41 0.63 0.76
CA TYR A 214 -1.22 0.30 -0.02
C TYR A 214 -0.62 1.48 -0.79
N VAL A 215 0.69 1.41 -1.04
CA VAL A 215 1.42 2.32 -1.91
C VAL A 215 2.10 1.51 -2.98
N LEU A 216 1.89 1.90 -4.24
CA LEU A 216 2.67 1.39 -5.35
C LEU A 216 4.07 2.02 -5.34
N VAL A 217 5.07 1.17 -5.46
CA VAL A 217 6.47 1.57 -5.46
C VAL A 217 7.11 1.12 -6.77
N LEU A 218 7.37 2.07 -7.67
CA LEU A 218 8.11 1.82 -8.91
C LEU A 218 9.59 1.71 -8.58
N THR A 219 10.11 0.48 -8.62
CA THR A 219 11.51 0.17 -8.34
C THR A 219 12.38 0.25 -9.59
N LYS A 220 13.70 0.30 -9.41
CA LYS A 220 14.70 0.34 -10.50
C LYS A 220 14.47 1.53 -11.46
N ALA A 221 14.07 2.67 -10.90
CA ALA A 221 13.85 3.90 -11.66
C ALA A 221 15.07 4.32 -12.51
N ASP A 222 16.29 4.04 -12.03
CA ASP A 222 17.55 4.29 -12.73
C ASP A 222 17.70 3.49 -14.04
N ALA A 223 17.01 2.37 -14.17
CA ALA A 223 17.08 1.47 -15.32
C ALA A 223 15.85 1.57 -16.23
N ALA A 224 14.91 2.48 -15.96
CA ALA A 224 13.64 2.61 -16.68
C ALA A 224 13.73 3.38 -18.02
N GLY A 225 14.94 3.82 -18.41
CA GLY A 225 15.18 4.65 -19.59
C GLY A 225 15.02 6.14 -19.29
N PRO A 226 14.68 6.98 -20.30
CA PRO A 226 14.58 8.43 -20.11
C PRO A 226 13.54 8.83 -19.05
N PRO A 227 13.76 9.93 -18.28
CA PRO A 227 12.82 10.41 -17.26
C PRO A 227 11.38 10.56 -17.77
N LYS A 228 11.19 11.03 -19.01
CA LYS A 228 9.89 11.14 -19.65
C LYS A 228 9.16 9.79 -19.74
N ARG A 229 9.86 8.72 -20.13
CA ARG A 229 9.29 7.37 -20.21
C ARG A 229 8.86 6.86 -18.84
N LEU A 230 9.69 7.08 -17.82
CA LEU A 230 9.38 6.72 -16.44
C LEU A 230 8.14 7.48 -15.95
N ALA A 231 8.04 8.76 -16.26
CA ALA A 231 6.89 9.60 -15.90
C ALA A 231 5.61 9.16 -16.64
N GLN A 232 5.69 8.78 -17.92
CA GLN A 232 4.58 8.18 -18.67
C GLN A 232 4.11 6.88 -18.01
N LEU A 233 5.04 6.00 -17.66
CA LEU A 233 4.70 4.73 -17.00
C LEU A 233 4.05 4.98 -15.64
N ALA A 234 4.62 5.88 -14.85
CA ALA A 234 4.10 6.25 -13.56
C ALA A 234 2.67 6.83 -13.65
N SER A 235 2.40 7.66 -14.66
CA SER A 235 1.07 8.19 -14.95
C SER A 235 0.09 7.07 -15.35
N LEU A 236 0.51 6.13 -16.21
CA LEU A 236 -0.30 4.98 -16.62
C LEU A 236 -0.64 4.07 -15.43
N VAL A 237 0.34 3.82 -14.56
CA VAL A 237 0.16 3.03 -13.34
C VAL A 237 -0.81 3.72 -12.38
N GLN A 238 -0.71 5.04 -12.21
CA GLN A 238 -1.65 5.82 -11.42
C GLN A 238 -3.08 5.77 -11.96
N GLN A 239 -3.26 5.74 -13.29
CA GLN A 239 -4.58 5.64 -13.93
C GLN A 239 -5.16 4.22 -13.81
N SER A 240 -4.31 3.19 -13.76
CA SER A 240 -4.72 1.78 -13.69
C SER A 240 -5.18 1.37 -12.30
N VAL A 241 -4.68 2.04 -11.26
CA VAL A 241 -5.26 1.96 -9.93
C VAL A 241 -6.58 2.70 -10.01
N GLY A 242 -7.70 2.02 -9.77
CA GLY A 242 -9.00 2.66 -9.67
C GLY A 242 -8.94 3.82 -8.67
N ARG A 243 -9.98 4.65 -8.58
CA ARG A 243 -10.08 5.73 -7.58
C ARG A 243 -10.08 5.16 -6.15
N ALA A 244 -8.99 4.53 -5.69
CA ALA A 244 -8.81 3.93 -4.40
C ALA A 244 -8.76 5.09 -3.41
N ARG A 245 -9.95 5.40 -2.90
CA ARG A 245 -10.33 6.57 -2.10
C ARG A 245 -9.51 6.79 -0.82
N PHE A 246 -8.54 5.93 -0.52
CA PHE A 246 -7.90 5.87 0.79
C PHE A 246 -6.53 6.54 0.88
N LEU A 247 -5.82 6.79 -0.23
CA LEU A 247 -4.52 7.48 -0.19
C LEU A 247 -4.42 8.58 -1.25
N ARG A 248 -4.12 9.81 -0.79
CA ARG A 248 -4.01 11.03 -1.63
C ARG A 248 -2.93 10.94 -2.74
N LYS A 249 -1.94 10.05 -2.62
CA LYS A 249 -0.87 9.84 -3.61
C LYS A 249 -0.44 8.36 -3.63
N PRO A 250 -1.06 7.48 -4.43
CA PRO A 250 -0.82 6.03 -4.32
C PRO A 250 0.54 5.57 -4.89
N LEU A 251 1.40 6.47 -5.38
CA LEU A 251 2.65 6.11 -6.06
C LEU A 251 3.89 6.69 -5.39
N ALA A 252 4.97 5.92 -5.36
CA ALA A 252 6.34 6.36 -5.10
C ALA A 252 7.26 5.80 -6.20
N VAL A 253 8.25 6.60 -6.62
CA VAL A 253 9.27 6.19 -7.59
C VAL A 253 10.60 6.10 -6.85
N VAL A 254 11.28 4.96 -6.92
CA VAL A 254 12.50 4.71 -6.16
C VAL A 254 13.58 3.99 -6.98
N SER A 255 14.83 4.26 -6.62
CA SER A 255 15.98 3.46 -7.04
C SER A 255 16.81 3.08 -5.82
N SER A 256 16.92 1.77 -5.56
CA SER A 256 17.83 1.24 -4.54
C SER A 256 19.30 1.46 -4.89
N ARG A 257 19.62 1.62 -6.18
CA ARG A 257 20.99 1.83 -6.65
C ARG A 257 21.45 3.26 -6.40
N THR A 258 20.62 4.24 -6.76
CA THR A 258 20.97 5.66 -6.61
C THR A 258 20.50 6.24 -5.29
N GLY A 259 19.69 5.53 -4.50
CA GLY A 259 19.03 6.07 -3.30
C GLY A 259 17.86 7.01 -3.60
N GLY A 260 17.59 7.30 -4.87
CA GLY A 260 16.54 8.23 -5.28
C GLY A 260 15.16 7.81 -4.78
N GLY A 261 14.41 8.76 -4.24
CA GLY A 261 13.03 8.57 -3.77
C GLY A 261 12.89 7.82 -2.43
N ILE A 262 13.97 7.24 -1.88
CA ILE A 262 13.92 6.45 -0.64
C ILE A 262 13.52 7.32 0.56
N GLY A 263 14.08 8.52 0.71
CA GLY A 263 13.72 9.42 1.82
C GLY A 263 12.23 9.82 1.82
N LYS A 264 11.65 10.01 0.62
CA LYS A 264 10.21 10.26 0.48
C LYS A 264 9.38 9.03 0.86
N LEU A 265 9.80 7.84 0.45
CA LEU A 265 9.15 6.59 0.84
C LEU A 265 9.23 6.36 2.36
N GLN A 266 10.39 6.62 2.98
CA GLN A 266 10.60 6.57 4.42
C GLN A 266 9.66 7.52 5.17
N ARG A 267 9.52 8.77 4.70
CA ARG A 267 8.59 9.75 5.27
C ARG A 267 7.16 9.22 5.30
N ARG A 268 6.69 8.68 4.17
CA ARG A 268 5.35 8.09 4.04
C ARG A 268 5.14 6.90 4.97
N CYS A 269 6.17 6.08 5.15
CA CYS A 269 6.12 4.94 6.07
C CYS A 269 6.00 5.39 7.52
N ILE A 270 6.78 6.39 7.94
CA ILE A 270 6.68 6.98 9.27
C ILE A 270 5.31 7.60 9.48
N GLU A 271 4.79 8.35 8.50
CA GLU A 271 3.44 8.94 8.55
C GLU A 271 2.36 7.88 8.72
N ALA A 272 2.45 6.76 7.99
CA ALA A 272 1.48 5.67 8.12
C ALA A 272 1.53 4.96 9.48
N VAL A 273 2.71 4.88 10.10
CA VAL A 273 2.93 4.24 11.40
C VAL A 273 2.54 5.14 12.56
N THR A 274 2.91 6.42 12.50
CA THR A 274 2.80 7.37 13.62
C THR A 274 1.61 8.31 13.50
N GLY A 275 1.03 8.45 12.30
CA GLY A 275 0.04 9.48 11.98
C GLY A 275 0.61 10.89 11.88
N LYS A 276 1.94 11.08 12.01
CA LYS A 276 2.62 12.39 11.99
C LYS A 276 3.57 12.48 10.80
N ASP A 277 3.64 13.64 10.14
CA ASP A 277 4.71 13.89 9.16
C ASP A 277 6.01 14.16 9.94
N PRO A 278 7.07 13.33 9.79
CA PRO A 278 8.31 13.52 10.52
C PRO A 278 9.09 14.79 10.15
N MET A 279 8.67 15.54 9.12
CA MET A 279 9.23 16.86 8.81
C MET A 279 8.37 18.04 9.26
N ALA A 280 7.13 17.81 9.73
CA ALA A 280 6.30 18.90 10.28
C ALA A 280 6.93 19.54 11.53
N ASP A 281 7.64 18.76 12.34
CA ASP A 281 8.34 19.26 13.53
C ASP A 281 9.65 19.99 13.19
N VAL A 282 10.21 19.78 11.98
CA VAL A 282 11.44 20.44 11.52
C VAL A 282 11.15 21.87 11.05
N ASP A 283 10.00 22.10 10.44
CA ASP A 283 9.50 23.44 10.09
C ASP A 283 8.84 24.17 11.28
N GLY A 284 8.45 23.42 12.33
CA GLY A 284 7.83 23.95 13.56
C GLY A 284 8.81 24.57 14.57
N GLY A 285 10.12 24.52 14.32
CA GLY A 285 11.17 25.05 15.19
C GLY A 285 11.61 26.49 14.88
N TRP A 286 11.04 27.16 13.89
CA TRP A 286 11.26 28.59 13.69
C TRP A 286 10.27 29.39 14.53
N ASP A 287 10.73 29.81 15.71
CA ASP A 287 10.05 30.77 16.57
C ASP A 287 9.85 32.10 15.81
N ARG A 288 8.65 32.28 15.23
CA ARG A 288 8.23 33.52 14.55
C ARG A 288 8.31 34.76 15.46
N SER A 289 8.46 34.60 16.78
CA SER A 289 8.60 35.73 17.71
C SER A 289 10.01 36.32 17.78
N LYS A 290 11.05 35.63 17.25
CA LYS A 290 12.45 36.11 17.29
C LYS A 290 12.94 36.82 16.03
N GLY A 291 12.05 37.14 15.08
CA GLY A 291 12.37 37.77 13.80
C GLY A 291 12.09 39.28 13.69
N ARG A 292 12.03 40.03 14.79
CA ARG A 292 11.93 41.51 14.75
C ARG A 292 13.09 42.14 15.51
N GLY A 293 14.22 42.26 14.82
CA GLY A 293 15.39 42.98 15.30
C GLY A 293 16.36 43.26 14.16
N ALA A 294 16.19 44.44 13.54
CA ALA A 294 17.16 45.16 12.73
C ALA A 294 17.76 44.44 11.48
N ALA A 295 17.15 44.69 10.33
CA ALA A 295 17.89 44.86 9.08
C ALA A 295 17.09 45.79 8.14
N THR A 296 17.34 47.08 8.30
CA THR A 296 17.07 48.12 7.31
C THR A 296 17.83 47.82 6.02
N GLY A 297 17.15 47.77 4.86
CA GLY A 297 17.85 47.91 3.58
C GLY A 297 17.24 47.21 2.37
N ARG A 298 16.28 47.90 1.73
CA ARG A 298 15.98 47.97 0.27
C ARG A 298 15.84 46.67 -0.55
N GLY A 299 14.61 46.46 -1.01
CA GLY A 299 14.34 46.24 -2.44
C GLY A 299 13.60 44.97 -2.82
N GLY A 300 12.33 45.12 -3.22
CA GLY A 300 11.63 44.15 -4.07
C GLY A 300 10.32 43.59 -3.50
N GLN A 301 9.24 44.38 -3.60
CA GLN A 301 7.87 43.88 -3.45
C GLN A 301 7.54 42.90 -4.59
N VAL A 302 7.08 41.69 -4.27
CA VAL A 302 6.09 40.97 -5.10
C VAL A 302 5.16 40.13 -4.19
N GLU A 303 3.89 40.53 -4.18
CA GLU A 303 2.65 39.77 -3.90
C GLU A 303 2.44 39.03 -2.57
N ALA A 304 1.86 39.76 -1.60
CA ALA A 304 1.17 39.23 -0.42
C ALA A 304 -0.30 38.79 -0.69
N GLY A 305 -0.66 38.46 -1.93
CA GLY A 305 -2.05 38.20 -2.33
C GLY A 305 -2.52 36.74 -2.32
N LEU A 306 -1.61 35.76 -2.20
CA LEU A 306 -1.96 34.34 -2.48
C LEU A 306 -2.11 33.45 -1.23
N VAL A 307 -1.89 33.97 -0.03
CA VAL A 307 -1.82 33.17 1.20
C VAL A 307 -3.14 33.13 1.98
N GLU A 308 -4.03 34.11 1.78
CA GLU A 308 -5.33 34.20 2.46
C GLU A 308 -6.43 33.34 1.79
N GLU A 309 -6.41 33.15 0.47
CA GLU A 309 -7.43 32.35 -0.23
C GLU A 309 -7.32 30.83 0.01
N ILE A 310 -6.16 30.34 0.44
CA ILE A 310 -5.94 28.91 0.70
C ILE A 310 -6.51 28.50 2.08
N TRP A 311 -6.70 29.44 3.00
CA TRP A 311 -7.21 29.16 4.35
C TRP A 311 -8.73 29.29 4.51
N ALA A 312 -9.42 30.01 3.62
CA ALA A 312 -10.88 30.13 3.64
C ALA A 312 -11.62 28.85 3.19
N ALA A 313 -10.97 27.96 2.44
CA ALA A 313 -11.60 26.72 1.92
C ALA A 313 -11.68 25.58 2.96
N ARG A 314 -11.15 25.74 4.17
CA ARG A 314 -11.07 24.68 5.18
C ARG A 314 -12.25 24.63 6.16
N THR A 315 -13.18 25.58 6.09
CA THR A 315 -14.30 25.71 7.06
C THR A 315 -15.68 25.35 6.48
N LEU A 316 -15.82 25.06 5.18
CA LEU A 316 -17.14 24.92 4.54
C LEU A 316 -17.58 23.48 4.15
N ILE A 317 -16.89 22.43 4.62
CA ILE A 317 -17.29 21.03 4.33
C ILE A 317 -17.44 20.25 5.64
N CYS A 318 -18.22 20.80 6.57
CA CYS A 318 -18.72 20.12 7.75
C CYS A 318 -20.15 20.59 8.06
N THR A 319 -21.09 20.35 7.15
CA THR A 319 -22.53 20.24 7.45
C THR A 319 -23.27 19.82 6.17
N TYR A 320 -23.50 18.53 5.99
CA TYR A 320 -24.68 18.08 5.25
C TYR A 320 -25.13 16.71 5.79
N ALA A 321 -26.00 16.76 6.80
CA ALA A 321 -26.81 15.64 7.24
C ALA A 321 -28.15 15.71 6.49
N PRO A 322 -28.64 14.64 5.83
CA PRO A 322 -29.92 14.69 5.14
C PRO A 322 -31.08 14.57 6.14
N LYS A 323 -31.96 15.58 6.18
CA LYS A 323 -33.26 15.53 6.87
C LYS A 323 -34.26 14.71 6.04
N ARG A 324 -35.05 13.89 6.74
CA ARG A 324 -36.27 13.22 6.26
C ARG A 324 -37.41 14.23 5.98
N GLY A 325 -38.31 13.88 5.06
CA GLY A 325 -39.66 14.45 4.89
C GLY A 325 -39.97 14.76 3.42
N ARG A 326 -40.72 13.90 2.72
CA ARG A 326 -42.20 13.86 2.55
C ARG A 326 -42.73 14.83 1.49
N ASP A 327 -43.51 14.23 0.58
CA ASP A 327 -44.68 14.73 -0.14
C ASP A 327 -44.56 15.46 -1.51
N THR A 328 -45.15 14.75 -2.49
CA THR A 328 -46.13 15.20 -3.52
C THR A 328 -45.71 16.24 -4.57
N TYR A 329 -45.76 15.87 -5.86
CA TYR A 329 -46.83 16.26 -6.82
C TYR A 329 -46.53 15.77 -8.27
N MET A 330 -47.48 15.03 -8.80
CA MET A 330 -48.07 14.97 -10.16
C MET A 330 -47.31 15.38 -11.45
N SER A 331 -47.44 14.47 -12.43
CA SER A 331 -47.86 14.62 -13.84
C SER A 331 -47.24 15.71 -14.74
N LYS A 332 -46.69 15.29 -15.89
CA LYS A 332 -47.35 15.38 -17.22
C LYS A 332 -46.44 14.87 -18.34
N ARG A 333 -47.06 14.08 -19.23
CA ARG A 333 -46.67 13.61 -20.56
C ARG A 333 -45.66 12.46 -20.63
#